data_AF-A0A1G8XRM2-F1
#
_entry.id   AF-A0A1G8XRM2-F1
#
_cell.length_a   1.000
_cell.length_b   1.000
_cell.length_c   1.000
_cell.angle_alpha   90.00
_cell.angle_beta   90.00
_cell.angle_gamma   90.00
#
_symmetry.space_group_name_H-M   'P 1'
#
loop_
_entity.id
_entity.type
_entity.pdbx_description
1 polymer ?
#
loop_
_entity_poly.entity_id
_entity_poly.type
_entity_poly.pdbx_seq_one_letter_code
_entity_poly.pdbx_strand_id
1 'polypeptide(L)'
;MIRTLLASAVFAGVAAGLVAALLQFAFVVPLLLEGELYESGARVHFVEDGTPQSERGAPSLGDEPGRHAMTLAFNIVTYTGFALILVALMALAERRGITVTPKQGIVWGLAGFVAVQLAPAIGLPPELPGTPAAEIGPRQAWWAATIFMTAAGIALIAFGQGVVAAIAGAALILAPHLVGAPHLDTYWGVAPPELSAEFATVSLGVAAAGWTLLGFLCAFFLNRFRDA
;
A
#
# COMPACT_ATOMS: atom_id res chain seq x y z
N MET A 1 -19.75 14.21 -17.49
CA MET A 1 -19.26 12.88 -17.08
C MET A 1 -17.73 12.87 -16.87
N ILE A 2 -16.87 13.07 -17.89
CA ILE A 2 -15.41 13.00 -17.68
C ILE A 2 -14.88 14.06 -16.69
N ARG A 3 -15.41 15.29 -16.76
CA ARG A 3 -15.10 16.38 -15.81
C ARG A 3 -15.43 15.98 -14.36
N THR A 4 -16.57 15.31 -14.16
CA THR A 4 -17.00 14.81 -12.85
C THR A 4 -16.01 13.78 -12.33
N LEU A 5 -15.67 12.77 -13.13
CA LEU A 5 -14.73 11.71 -12.73
C LEU A 5 -13.36 12.28 -12.37
N LEU A 6 -12.81 13.16 -13.22
CA LEU A 6 -11.51 13.79 -12.97
C LEU A 6 -11.53 14.67 -11.72
N ALA A 7 -12.56 15.51 -11.56
CA ALA A 7 -12.69 16.34 -10.37
C ALA A 7 -12.80 15.48 -9.10
N SER A 8 -13.69 14.48 -9.07
CA SER A 8 -13.85 13.60 -7.92
C SER A 8 -12.55 12.88 -7.55
N ALA A 9 -11.82 12.37 -8.54
CA ALA A 9 -10.54 11.72 -8.33
C ALA A 9 -9.46 12.66 -7.78
N VAL A 10 -9.32 13.87 -8.34
CA VAL A 10 -8.32 14.84 -7.86
C VAL A 10 -8.63 15.30 -6.43
N PHE A 11 -9.88 15.66 -6.12
CA PHE A 11 -10.24 16.07 -4.76
C PHE A 11 -10.07 14.94 -3.75
N ALA A 12 -10.50 13.72 -4.09
CA ALA A 12 -10.32 12.56 -3.22
C ALA A 12 -8.85 12.22 -3.01
N GLY A 13 -8.07 12.19 -4.11
CA GLY A 13 -6.67 11.83 -4.11
C GLY A 13 -5.78 12.80 -3.35
N VAL A 14 -5.99 14.11 -3.54
CA VAL A 14 -5.26 15.14 -2.77
C VAL A 14 -5.59 15.03 -1.29
N ALA A 15 -6.87 14.95 -0.93
CA ALA A 15 -7.28 14.89 0.47
C ALA A 15 -6.76 13.61 1.16
N ALA A 16 -6.89 12.44 0.53
CA ALA A 16 -6.37 11.19 1.06
C ALA A 16 -4.84 11.18 1.10
N GLY A 17 -4.16 11.73 0.08
CA GLY A 17 -2.71 11.82 0.01
C GLY A 17 -2.12 12.73 1.09
N LEU A 18 -2.78 13.83 1.43
CA LEU A 18 -2.39 14.67 2.57
C LEU A 18 -2.49 13.91 3.89
N VAL A 19 -3.59 13.20 4.14
CA VAL A 19 -3.74 12.39 5.35
C VAL A 19 -2.74 11.24 5.39
N ALA A 20 -2.51 10.56 4.27
CA ALA A 20 -1.52 9.51 4.16
C ALA A 20 -0.10 10.01 4.45
N ALA A 21 0.27 11.19 3.94
CA ALA A 21 1.55 11.81 4.26
C ALA A 21 1.69 12.13 5.76
N LEU A 22 0.63 12.66 6.39
CA LEU A 22 0.63 12.92 7.84
C LEU A 22 0.82 11.63 8.65
N LEU A 23 0.10 10.57 8.30
CA LEU A 23 0.26 9.26 8.92
C LEU A 23 1.66 8.68 8.68
N GLN A 24 2.20 8.86 7.48
CA GLN A 24 3.55 8.41 7.15
C GLN A 24 4.60 9.15 7.99
N PHE A 25 4.51 10.47 8.11
CA PHE A 25 5.43 11.25 8.97
C PHE A 25 5.32 10.88 10.45
N ALA A 26 4.12 10.59 10.93
CA ALA A 26 3.90 10.25 12.32
C ALA A 26 4.37 8.83 12.68
N PHE A 27 4.16 7.86 11.79
CA PHE A 27 4.27 6.44 12.15
C PHE A 27 5.32 5.66 11.36
N VAL A 28 5.56 6.02 10.09
CA VAL A 28 6.43 5.22 9.20
C VAL A 28 7.82 5.83 9.08
N VAL A 29 7.92 7.15 8.89
CA VAL A 29 9.20 7.84 8.71
C VAL A 29 10.14 7.67 9.91
N PRO A 30 9.69 7.72 11.17
CA PRO A 30 10.58 7.46 12.31
C PRO A 30 11.25 6.08 12.22
N LEU A 31 10.52 5.04 11.81
CA LEU A 31 11.06 3.70 11.66
C LEU A 31 12.06 3.59 10.51
N LEU A 32 11.83 4.33 9.40
CA LEU A 32 12.79 4.43 8.29
C LEU A 32 14.09 5.07 8.76
N LEU A 33 14.01 6.24 9.42
CA LEU A 33 15.20 6.96 9.91
C LEU A 33 15.97 6.15 10.97
N GLU A 34 15.26 5.37 11.79
CA GLU A 34 15.91 4.43 12.71
C GLU A 34 16.61 3.30 11.95
N GLY A 35 16.00 2.76 10.88
CA GLY A 35 16.61 1.77 10.00
C GLY A 35 17.90 2.25 9.33
N GLU A 36 17.94 3.51 8.88
CA GLU A 36 19.13 4.14 8.27
C GLU A 36 20.35 4.17 9.21
N LEU A 37 20.13 4.25 10.53
CA LEU A 37 21.22 4.16 11.52
C LEU A 37 21.90 2.79 11.49
N TYR A 38 21.15 1.72 11.24
CA TYR A 38 21.69 0.36 11.13
C TYR A 38 22.33 0.11 9.76
N GLU A 39 21.72 0.61 8.68
CA GLU A 39 22.29 0.52 7.33
C GLU A 39 23.66 1.21 7.24
N SER A 40 23.79 2.39 7.84
CA SER A 40 25.04 3.17 7.85
C SER A 40 26.10 2.64 8.83
N GLY A 41 25.72 1.73 9.73
CA GLY A 41 26.56 1.27 10.84
C GLY A 41 26.71 2.27 11.99
N ALA A 42 25.98 3.39 11.97
CA ALA A 42 25.92 4.34 13.09
C ALA A 42 25.32 3.72 14.36
N ARG A 43 24.46 2.71 14.20
CA ARG A 43 23.97 1.84 15.27
C ARG A 43 24.18 0.38 14.86
N VAL A 44 24.65 -0.43 15.79
CA VAL A 44 24.89 -1.87 15.57
C VAL A 44 24.03 -2.65 16.56
N HIS A 45 23.28 -3.63 16.05
CA HIS A 45 22.46 -4.52 16.88
C HIS A 45 23.14 -5.87 17.13
N PHE A 46 23.72 -6.45 16.07
CA PHE A 46 24.41 -7.73 16.13
C PHE A 46 25.91 -7.52 16.35
N VAL A 47 26.40 -7.94 17.51
CA VAL A 47 27.82 -7.90 17.90
C VAL A 47 28.32 -9.32 18.15
N GLU A 48 29.56 -9.60 17.72
CA GLU A 48 30.14 -10.97 17.70
C GLU A 48 30.21 -11.61 19.11
N ASP A 49 30.57 -10.81 20.13
CA ASP A 49 30.75 -11.26 21.52
C ASP A 49 29.70 -10.69 22.50
N GLY A 50 28.52 -10.33 22.01
CA GLY A 50 27.50 -9.64 22.82
C GLY A 50 26.08 -10.21 22.66
N THR A 51 25.19 -9.81 23.56
CA THR A 51 23.75 -10.01 23.37
C THR A 51 23.23 -9.06 22.29
N PRO A 52 22.39 -9.50 21.34
CA PRO A 52 21.79 -8.61 20.34
C PRO A 52 20.92 -7.55 21.01
N GLN A 53 21.46 -6.34 21.18
CA GLN A 53 20.79 -5.24 21.84
C GLN A 53 21.28 -3.92 21.25
N SER A 54 20.33 -3.00 21.04
CA SER A 54 20.59 -1.65 20.60
C SER A 54 19.52 -0.72 21.18
N GLU A 55 19.82 0.58 21.27
CA GLU A 55 18.85 1.56 21.71
C GLU A 55 17.72 1.71 20.69
N ARG A 56 16.49 1.90 21.18
CA ARG A 56 15.33 2.24 20.37
C ARG A 56 15.23 3.75 20.24
N GLY A 57 15.04 4.25 19.03
CA GLY A 57 14.75 5.65 18.78
C GLY A 57 15.31 6.16 17.47
N ALA A 58 14.52 7.04 16.85
CA ALA A 58 14.81 7.67 15.58
C ALA A 58 15.37 9.09 15.74
N PRO A 59 16.19 9.57 14.78
CA PRO A 59 16.54 10.98 14.65
C PRO A 59 15.31 11.89 14.49
N SER A 60 15.52 13.19 14.65
CA SER A 60 14.47 14.18 14.46
C SER A 60 14.06 14.29 12.98
N LEU A 61 12.80 14.65 12.73
CA LEU A 61 12.32 14.97 11.37
C LEU A 61 12.87 16.32 10.84
N GLY A 62 13.55 17.11 11.67
CA GLY A 62 13.94 18.48 11.34
C GLY A 62 15.12 18.59 10.38
N ASP A 63 15.87 17.51 10.20
CA ASP A 63 17.21 17.57 9.60
C ASP A 63 17.18 17.61 8.06
N GLU A 64 16.07 17.21 7.40
CA GLU A 64 15.97 17.14 5.93
C GLU A 64 14.60 17.57 5.36
N PRO A 65 14.25 18.86 5.41
CA PRO A 65 12.95 19.36 4.95
C PRO A 65 12.65 19.04 3.47
N GLY A 66 13.68 18.94 2.62
CA GLY A 66 13.54 18.58 1.21
C GLY A 66 13.00 17.16 0.99
N ARG A 67 13.51 16.18 1.75
CA ARG A 67 13.04 14.78 1.72
C ARG A 67 11.57 14.69 2.13
N HIS A 68 11.20 15.42 3.18
CA HIS A 68 9.83 15.43 3.68
C HIS A 68 8.87 16.12 2.68
N ALA A 69 9.27 17.21 2.05
CA ALA A 69 8.48 17.84 0.99
C ALA A 69 8.25 16.88 -0.21
N MET A 70 9.26 16.11 -0.61
CA MET A 70 9.11 15.09 -1.64
C MET A 70 8.18 13.96 -1.21
N THR A 71 8.27 13.50 0.04
CA THR A 71 7.36 12.47 0.59
C THR A 71 5.90 12.92 0.52
N LEU A 72 5.63 14.17 0.89
CA LEU A 72 4.30 14.78 0.77
C LEU A 72 3.81 14.81 -0.69
N ALA A 73 4.67 15.29 -1.60
CA ALA A 73 4.33 15.38 -3.02
C ALA A 73 4.04 13.99 -3.63
N PHE A 74 4.88 12.99 -3.35
CA PHE A 74 4.70 11.62 -3.83
C PHE A 74 3.42 10.99 -3.31
N ASN A 75 3.04 11.22 -2.04
CA ASN A 75 1.74 10.76 -1.53
C ASN A 75 0.58 11.38 -2.29
N ILE A 76 0.58 12.70 -2.51
CA ILE A 76 -0.48 13.38 -3.25
C ILE A 76 -0.62 12.82 -4.67
N VAL A 77 0.50 12.67 -5.39
CA VAL A 77 0.50 12.13 -6.75
C VAL A 77 0.02 10.67 -6.76
N THR A 78 0.53 9.84 -5.86
CA THR A 78 0.20 8.41 -5.79
C THR A 78 -1.27 8.18 -5.46
N TYR A 79 -1.78 8.84 -4.42
CA TYR A 79 -3.19 8.73 -4.04
C TYR A 79 -4.13 9.32 -5.09
N THR A 80 -3.71 10.35 -5.83
CA THR A 80 -4.46 10.84 -6.98
C THR A 80 -4.51 9.84 -8.12
N GLY A 81 -3.40 9.15 -8.40
CA GLY A 81 -3.36 8.03 -9.36
C GLY A 81 -4.33 6.91 -8.98
N PHE A 82 -4.30 6.48 -7.71
CA PHE A 82 -5.24 5.47 -7.21
C PHE A 82 -6.70 5.96 -7.22
N ALA A 83 -6.96 7.23 -6.91
CA ALA A 83 -8.29 7.81 -6.99
C ALA A 83 -8.86 7.77 -8.42
N LEU A 84 -8.03 8.05 -9.43
CA LEU A 84 -8.43 8.00 -10.84
C LEU A 84 -8.90 6.60 -11.23
N ILE A 85 -8.15 5.58 -10.82
CA ILE A 85 -8.50 4.18 -11.05
C ILE A 85 -9.79 3.82 -10.31
N LEU A 86 -9.88 4.11 -9.01
CA LEU A 86 -11.04 3.78 -8.19
C LEU A 86 -12.32 4.44 -8.70
N VAL A 87 -12.29 5.75 -8.97
CA VAL A 87 -13.46 6.48 -9.49
C VAL A 87 -13.89 5.94 -10.85
N ALA A 88 -12.95 5.58 -11.74
CA ALA A 88 -13.27 4.95 -13.02
C ALA A 88 -13.94 3.57 -12.84
N LEU A 89 -13.43 2.74 -11.91
CA LEU A 89 -14.02 1.43 -11.60
C LEU A 89 -15.40 1.55 -10.95
N MET A 90 -15.58 2.48 -10.02
CA MET A 90 -16.88 2.77 -9.40
C MET A 90 -17.90 3.21 -10.45
N ALA A 91 -17.52 4.12 -11.35
CA ALA A 91 -18.40 4.56 -12.44
C ALA A 91 -18.75 3.43 -13.42
N LEU A 92 -17.82 2.50 -13.67
CA LEU A 92 -18.10 1.29 -14.45
C LEU A 92 -19.08 0.35 -13.74
N ALA A 93 -18.95 0.19 -12.42
CA ALA A 93 -19.88 -0.61 -11.62
C ALA A 93 -21.29 -0.01 -11.60
N GLU A 94 -21.41 1.32 -11.46
CA GLU A 94 -22.70 2.02 -11.52
C GLU A 94 -23.41 1.81 -12.86
N ARG A 95 -22.66 1.80 -13.98
CA ARG A 95 -23.22 1.48 -15.30
C ARG A 95 -23.79 0.06 -15.40
N ARG A 96 -23.34 -0.85 -14.53
CA ARG A 96 -23.85 -2.22 -14.41
C ARG A 96 -24.99 -2.33 -13.37
N GLY A 97 -25.52 -1.20 -12.89
CA GLY A 97 -26.62 -1.14 -11.94
C GLY A 97 -26.21 -1.24 -10.47
N ILE A 98 -24.91 -1.12 -10.16
CA ILE A 98 -24.39 -1.21 -8.79
C ILE A 98 -24.32 0.19 -8.18
N THR A 99 -25.15 0.48 -7.20
CA THR A 99 -25.09 1.76 -6.47
C THR A 99 -23.81 1.82 -5.63
N VAL A 100 -23.06 2.93 -5.72
CA VAL A 100 -21.84 3.18 -4.93
C VAL A 100 -22.05 4.35 -3.98
N THR A 101 -22.48 4.04 -2.76
CA THR A 101 -22.55 5.00 -1.64
C THR A 101 -21.17 5.24 -1.02
N PRO A 102 -20.96 6.34 -0.26
CA PRO A 102 -19.70 6.57 0.45
C PRO A 102 -19.27 5.41 1.37
N LYS A 103 -20.24 4.75 2.01
CA LYS A 103 -19.99 3.54 2.84
C LYS A 103 -19.49 2.37 2.00
N GLN A 104 -20.05 2.15 0.81
CA GLN A 104 -19.54 1.14 -0.12
C GLN A 104 -18.18 1.55 -0.69
N GLY A 105 -17.89 2.86 -0.79
CA GLY A 105 -16.56 3.37 -1.10
C GLY A 105 -15.46 2.83 -0.20
N ILE A 106 -15.74 2.61 1.08
CA ILE A 106 -14.79 1.96 2.01
C ILE A 106 -14.41 0.55 1.53
N VAL A 107 -15.39 -0.24 1.06
CA VAL A 107 -15.15 -1.59 0.54
C VAL A 107 -14.30 -1.55 -0.72
N TRP A 108 -14.55 -0.59 -1.62
CA TRP A 108 -13.70 -0.35 -2.79
C TRP A 108 -12.27 0.03 -2.41
N GLY A 109 -12.11 0.89 -1.40
CA GLY A 109 -10.81 1.26 -0.85
C GLY A 109 -10.06 0.05 -0.31
N LEU A 110 -10.72 -0.75 0.54
CA LEU A 110 -10.14 -1.98 1.10
C LEU A 110 -9.79 -3.02 0.02
N ALA A 111 -10.62 -3.16 -1.02
CA ALA A 111 -10.31 -4.01 -2.16
C ALA A 111 -9.05 -3.54 -2.89
N GLY A 112 -8.90 -2.22 -3.07
CA GLY A 112 -7.68 -1.61 -3.61
C GLY A 112 -6.45 -1.86 -2.74
N PHE A 113 -6.56 -1.70 -1.42
CA PHE A 113 -5.51 -2.05 -0.46
C PHE A 113 -5.10 -3.51 -0.56
N VAL A 114 -6.08 -4.42 -0.58
CA VAL A 114 -5.83 -5.87 -0.68
C VAL A 114 -5.08 -6.19 -1.96
N ALA A 115 -5.55 -5.66 -3.09
CA ALA A 115 -4.94 -5.93 -4.39
C ALA A 115 -3.53 -5.33 -4.54
N VAL A 116 -3.34 -4.07 -4.14
CA VAL A 116 -2.12 -3.32 -4.47
C VAL A 116 -1.03 -3.44 -3.40
N GLN A 117 -1.39 -3.70 -2.14
CA GLN A 117 -0.43 -3.69 -1.04
C GLN A 117 -0.44 -4.95 -0.18
N LEU A 118 -1.60 -5.40 0.31
CA LEU A 118 -1.63 -6.53 1.24
C LEU A 118 -1.21 -7.84 0.57
N ALA A 119 -1.82 -8.20 -0.57
CA ALA A 119 -1.50 -9.46 -1.24
C ALA A 119 -0.02 -9.51 -1.69
N PRO A 120 0.56 -8.47 -2.32
CA PRO A 120 1.99 -8.46 -2.57
C PRO A 120 2.84 -8.54 -1.29
N ALA A 121 2.46 -7.85 -0.22
CA ALA A 121 3.22 -7.82 1.04
C ALA A 121 3.26 -9.17 1.78
N ILE A 122 2.33 -10.09 1.51
CA ILE A 122 2.41 -11.46 2.05
C ILE A 122 3.67 -12.18 1.55
N GLY A 123 4.11 -11.90 0.31
CA GLY A 123 5.33 -12.47 -0.24
C GLY A 123 6.54 -11.55 -0.13
N LEU A 124 6.34 -10.25 -0.37
CA LEU A 124 7.38 -9.21 -0.39
C LEU A 124 6.95 -8.04 0.51
N PRO A 125 7.08 -8.17 1.85
CA PRO A 125 6.67 -7.13 2.78
C PRO A 125 7.49 -5.84 2.60
N PRO A 126 7.02 -4.69 3.11
CA PRO A 126 7.83 -3.49 3.18
C PRO A 126 9.12 -3.74 3.98
N GLU A 127 10.25 -3.36 3.40
CA GLU A 127 11.59 -3.59 3.96
C GLU A 127 12.22 -2.28 4.45
N LEU A 128 13.02 -2.35 5.52
CA LEU A 128 13.82 -1.22 5.98
C LEU A 128 14.96 -0.92 4.99
N PRO A 129 15.51 0.32 5.03
CA PRO A 129 16.74 0.65 4.32
C PRO A 129 17.87 -0.35 4.65
N GLY A 130 18.72 -0.64 3.67
CA GLY A 130 19.82 -1.60 3.83
C GLY A 130 19.43 -3.08 3.88
N THR A 131 18.13 -3.44 3.80
CA THR A 131 17.72 -4.86 3.80
C THR A 131 18.15 -5.55 2.50
N PRO A 132 18.99 -6.60 2.57
CA PRO A 132 19.37 -7.35 1.37
C PRO A 132 18.17 -8.10 0.81
N ALA A 133 18.00 -8.07 -0.51
CA ALA A 133 16.88 -8.70 -1.17
C ALA A 133 17.29 -9.40 -2.47
N ALA A 134 16.43 -10.31 -2.94
CA ALA A 134 16.58 -10.97 -4.24
C ALA A 134 16.56 -9.96 -5.40
N GLU A 135 16.94 -10.43 -6.59
CA GLU A 135 16.99 -9.62 -7.79
C GLU A 135 15.68 -8.85 -8.05
N ILE A 136 15.83 -7.57 -8.40
CA ILE A 136 14.70 -6.65 -8.50
C ILE A 136 13.72 -7.02 -9.64
N GLY A 137 14.24 -7.55 -10.76
CA GLY A 137 13.44 -7.88 -11.94
C GLY A 137 12.37 -8.94 -11.65
N PRO A 138 12.77 -10.14 -11.17
CA PRO A 138 11.84 -11.18 -10.75
C PRO A 138 10.85 -10.71 -9.68
N ARG A 139 11.31 -9.94 -8.68
CA ARG A 139 10.43 -9.38 -7.64
C ARG A 139 9.37 -8.45 -8.22
N GLN A 140 9.74 -7.55 -9.13
CA GLN A 140 8.81 -6.64 -9.80
C GLN A 140 7.79 -7.39 -10.67
N ALA A 141 8.23 -8.42 -11.39
CA ALA A 141 7.34 -9.25 -12.19
C ALA A 141 6.33 -10.00 -11.31
N TRP A 142 6.79 -10.63 -10.22
CA TRP A 142 5.93 -11.29 -9.25
C TRP A 142 4.97 -10.30 -8.59
N TRP A 143 5.46 -9.15 -8.14
CA TRP A 143 4.65 -8.09 -7.52
C TRP A 143 3.53 -7.63 -8.45
N ALA A 144 3.85 -7.30 -9.71
CA ALA A 144 2.86 -6.87 -10.69
C ALA A 144 1.83 -7.97 -10.99
N ALA A 145 2.28 -9.22 -11.16
CA ALA A 145 1.39 -10.36 -11.34
C ALA A 145 0.42 -10.52 -10.16
N THR A 146 0.91 -10.44 -8.92
CA THR A 146 0.09 -10.51 -7.71
C THR A 146 -0.99 -9.43 -7.68
N ILE A 147 -0.65 -8.19 -8.05
CA ILE A 147 -1.62 -7.09 -8.11
C ILE A 147 -2.72 -7.38 -9.12
N PHE A 148 -2.35 -7.68 -10.37
CA PHE A 148 -3.34 -7.85 -11.44
C PHE A 148 -4.21 -9.09 -11.23
N MET A 149 -3.63 -10.20 -10.76
CA MET A 149 -4.37 -11.42 -10.48
C MET A 149 -5.30 -11.25 -9.27
N THR A 150 -4.85 -10.55 -8.21
CA THR A 150 -5.70 -10.26 -7.05
C THR A 150 -6.84 -9.31 -7.41
N ALA A 151 -6.57 -8.24 -8.15
CA ALA A 151 -7.60 -7.31 -8.61
C ALA A 151 -8.64 -8.00 -9.51
N ALA A 152 -8.20 -8.85 -10.44
CA ALA A 152 -9.09 -9.63 -11.30
C ALA A 152 -9.89 -10.65 -10.50
N GLY A 153 -9.27 -11.33 -9.53
CA GLY A 153 -9.94 -12.29 -8.65
C GLY A 153 -11.01 -11.64 -7.78
N ILE A 154 -10.71 -10.48 -7.17
CA ILE A 154 -11.69 -9.69 -6.42
C ILE A 154 -12.85 -9.25 -7.34
N ALA A 155 -12.54 -8.77 -8.54
CA ALA A 155 -13.58 -8.36 -9.50
C ALA A 155 -14.48 -9.54 -9.92
N LEU A 156 -13.90 -10.73 -10.11
CA LEU A 156 -14.65 -11.92 -10.47
C LEU A 156 -15.53 -12.43 -9.32
N ILE A 157 -15.06 -12.33 -8.07
CA ILE A 157 -15.86 -12.64 -6.89
C ILE A 157 -16.99 -11.62 -6.70
N ALA A 158 -16.70 -10.34 -6.85
CA ALA A 158 -17.66 -9.27 -6.59
C ALA A 158 -18.74 -9.13 -7.67
N PHE A 159 -18.39 -9.40 -8.93
CA PHE A 159 -19.27 -9.14 -10.08
C PHE A 159 -19.59 -10.38 -10.94
N GLY A 160 -18.93 -11.50 -10.72
CA GLY A 160 -19.20 -12.75 -11.42
C GLY A 160 -20.48 -13.43 -10.93
N GLN A 161 -21.04 -14.30 -11.77
CA GLN A 161 -22.27 -15.04 -11.46
C GLN A 161 -21.97 -16.49 -11.10
N GLY A 162 -22.55 -16.96 -9.99
CA GLY A 162 -22.47 -18.35 -9.54
C GLY A 162 -21.17 -18.73 -8.83
N VAL A 163 -21.17 -19.93 -8.23
CA VAL A 163 -20.06 -20.44 -7.42
C VAL A 163 -18.79 -20.63 -8.23
N VAL A 164 -18.90 -20.97 -9.52
CA VAL A 164 -17.74 -21.16 -10.41
C VAL A 164 -16.93 -19.87 -10.55
N ALA A 165 -17.57 -18.71 -10.67
CA ALA A 165 -16.88 -17.43 -10.73
C ALA A 165 -16.14 -17.12 -9.41
N ALA A 166 -16.78 -17.41 -8.27
CA ALA A 166 -16.15 -17.23 -6.97
C ALA A 166 -14.91 -18.14 -6.80
N ILE A 167 -15.00 -19.42 -7.19
CA ILE A 167 -13.88 -20.36 -7.15
C ILE A 167 -12.75 -19.90 -8.07
N ALA A 168 -13.07 -19.50 -9.31
CA ALA A 168 -12.07 -19.00 -10.24
C ALA A 168 -11.40 -17.72 -9.72
N GLY A 169 -12.14 -16.82 -9.06
CA GLY A 169 -11.58 -15.62 -8.47
C GLY A 169 -10.66 -15.92 -7.29
N ALA A 170 -11.03 -16.87 -6.42
CA ALA A 170 -10.18 -17.35 -5.35
C ALA A 170 -8.90 -18.02 -5.89
N ALA A 171 -9.02 -18.81 -6.96
CA ALA A 171 -7.89 -19.44 -7.63
C ALA A 171 -6.93 -18.39 -8.22
N LEU A 172 -7.45 -17.31 -8.82
CA LEU A 172 -6.63 -16.20 -9.32
C LEU A 172 -5.86 -15.50 -8.20
N ILE A 173 -6.50 -15.23 -7.06
CA ILE A 173 -5.83 -14.63 -5.90
C ILE A 173 -4.72 -15.56 -5.38
N LEU A 174 -4.98 -16.86 -5.33
CA LEU A 174 -4.04 -17.84 -4.79
C LEU A 174 -2.84 -18.13 -5.71
N ALA A 175 -3.04 -18.09 -7.03
CA ALA A 175 -2.05 -18.49 -8.02
C ALA A 175 -0.64 -17.87 -7.84
N PRO A 176 -0.45 -16.55 -7.68
CA PRO A 176 0.89 -15.98 -7.48
C PRO A 176 1.55 -16.47 -6.19
N HIS A 177 0.78 -16.78 -5.15
CA HIS A 177 1.30 -17.31 -3.89
C HIS A 177 1.76 -18.77 -4.00
N LEU A 178 1.16 -19.56 -4.91
CA LEU A 178 1.61 -20.92 -5.20
C LEU A 178 2.92 -20.94 -5.99
N VAL A 179 3.16 -19.93 -6.84
CA VAL A 179 4.44 -19.73 -7.51
C VAL A 179 5.53 -19.32 -6.50
N GLY A 180 5.15 -18.55 -5.48
CA GLY A 180 6.06 -18.05 -4.46
C GLY A 180 6.78 -16.77 -4.91
N ALA A 181 6.96 -15.85 -3.97
CA ALA A 181 7.76 -14.65 -4.24
C ALA A 181 9.26 -14.99 -4.30
N PRO A 182 10.06 -14.28 -5.10
CA PRO A 182 11.51 -14.47 -5.10
C PRO A 182 12.14 -13.99 -3.77
N HIS A 183 12.88 -14.87 -3.09
CA HIS A 183 13.63 -14.58 -1.86
C HIS A 183 15.12 -14.94 -2.03
N LEU A 184 15.93 -14.50 -1.06
CA LEU A 184 17.30 -14.99 -0.91
C LEU A 184 17.26 -16.39 -0.30
N ASP A 185 18.28 -17.20 -0.59
CA ASP A 185 18.43 -18.56 -0.03
C ASP A 185 18.89 -18.55 1.45
N THR A 186 19.19 -17.37 1.99
CA THR A 186 19.75 -17.15 3.33
C THR A 186 19.20 -15.86 3.92
N TYR A 187 18.99 -15.83 5.24
CA TYR A 187 18.61 -14.60 5.94
C TYR A 187 19.81 -13.69 6.17
N TRP A 188 19.60 -12.41 5.88
CA TRP A 188 20.55 -11.33 6.15
C TRP A 188 19.81 -10.19 6.85
N GLY A 189 20.51 -9.43 7.69
CA GLY A 189 19.93 -8.28 8.35
C GLY A 189 20.94 -7.55 9.22
N VAL A 190 20.95 -6.22 9.13
CA VAL A 190 21.77 -5.34 9.97
C VAL A 190 20.96 -4.69 11.09
N ALA A 191 19.65 -4.55 10.89
CA ALA A 191 18.71 -3.99 11.85
C ALA A 191 18.05 -5.08 12.73
N PRO A 192 17.55 -4.73 13.93
CA PRO A 192 16.78 -5.64 14.77
C PRO A 192 15.55 -6.18 14.02
N PRO A 193 15.28 -7.49 14.03
CA PRO A 193 14.10 -8.07 13.39
C PRO A 193 12.78 -7.48 13.90
N GLU A 194 12.74 -7.07 15.17
CA GLU A 194 11.61 -6.38 15.79
C GLU A 194 11.30 -5.05 15.09
N LEU A 195 12.33 -4.29 14.69
CA LEU A 195 12.16 -3.04 13.97
C LEU A 195 11.64 -3.30 12.55
N SER A 196 12.17 -4.31 11.85
CA SER A 196 11.67 -4.70 10.51
C SER A 196 10.21 -5.16 10.57
N ALA A 197 9.83 -5.94 11.58
CA ALA A 197 8.46 -6.40 11.78
C ALA A 197 7.52 -5.23 12.13
N GLU A 198 7.96 -4.30 12.99
CA GLU A 198 7.23 -3.08 13.32
C GLU A 198 7.02 -2.22 12.05
N PHE A 199 8.08 -2.01 11.26
CA PHE A 199 8.01 -1.24 10.01
C PHE A 199 7.02 -1.83 9.01
N ALA A 200 7.07 -3.14 8.75
CA ALA A 200 6.13 -3.80 7.85
C ALA A 200 4.68 -3.67 8.34
N THR A 201 4.46 -3.88 9.64
CA THR A 201 3.14 -3.82 10.28
C THR A 201 2.56 -2.41 10.22
N VAL A 202 3.34 -1.40 10.61
CA VAL A 202 2.90 0.00 10.64
C VAL A 202 2.69 0.52 9.23
N SER A 203 3.55 0.17 8.26
CA SER A 203 3.38 0.54 6.86
C SER A 203 2.07 0.02 6.28
N LEU A 204 1.75 -1.26 6.52
CA LEU A 204 0.48 -1.86 6.09
C LEU A 204 -0.73 -1.24 6.79
N GLY A 205 -0.61 -0.94 8.08
CA GLY A 205 -1.68 -0.28 8.86
C GLY A 205 -1.99 1.13 8.35
N VAL A 206 -0.96 1.95 8.13
CA VAL A 206 -1.09 3.30 7.56
C VAL A 206 -1.68 3.25 6.15
N ALA A 207 -1.23 2.30 5.33
CA ALA A 207 -1.80 2.08 4.01
C ALA A 207 -3.27 1.70 4.05
N ALA A 208 -3.67 0.77 4.93
CA ALA A 208 -5.06 0.36 5.08
C ALA A 208 -5.97 1.54 5.45
N ALA A 209 -5.51 2.41 6.36
CA ALA A 209 -6.21 3.64 6.73
C ALA A 209 -6.33 4.61 5.54
N GLY A 210 -5.23 4.82 4.81
CA GLY A 210 -5.19 5.68 3.62
C GLY A 210 -6.12 5.20 2.51
N TRP A 211 -6.09 3.91 2.17
CA TRP A 211 -6.97 3.31 1.16
C TRP A 211 -8.45 3.35 1.56
N THR A 212 -8.75 3.10 2.83
CA THR A 212 -10.12 3.19 3.36
C THR A 212 -10.68 4.60 3.20
N LEU A 213 -9.89 5.61 3.59
CA LEU A 213 -10.25 7.02 3.43
C LEU A 213 -10.37 7.40 1.95
N LEU A 214 -9.42 6.96 1.12
CA LEU A 214 -9.43 7.19 -0.33
C LEU A 214 -10.73 6.67 -0.95
N GLY A 215 -11.09 5.42 -0.69
CA GLY A 215 -12.31 4.81 -1.22
C GLY A 215 -13.57 5.55 -0.78
N PHE A 216 -13.66 5.93 0.50
CA PHE A 216 -14.74 6.77 1.02
C PHE A 216 -14.83 8.11 0.28
N LEU A 217 -13.72 8.83 0.16
CA LEU A 217 -13.66 10.15 -0.48
C LEU A 217 -13.97 10.07 -1.98
N CYS A 218 -13.47 9.06 -2.68
CA CYS A 218 -13.79 8.80 -4.08
C CYS A 218 -15.30 8.69 -4.29
N ALA A 219 -15.97 7.83 -3.51
CA ALA A 219 -17.41 7.66 -3.59
C ALA A 219 -18.18 8.91 -3.13
N PHE A 220 -17.70 9.62 -2.11
CA PHE A 220 -18.29 10.87 -1.63
C PHE A 220 -18.29 11.97 -2.71
N PHE A 221 -17.11 12.28 -3.28
CA PHE A 221 -17.01 13.31 -4.31
C PHE A 221 -17.67 12.90 -5.63
N LEU A 222 -17.69 11.62 -5.95
CA LEU A 222 -18.40 11.11 -7.14
C LEU A 222 -19.90 11.38 -7.05
N ASN A 223 -20.52 11.08 -5.90
CA ASN A 223 -21.93 11.38 -5.67
C ASN A 223 -22.18 12.89 -5.63
N ARG A 224 -21.38 13.64 -4.88
CA ARG A 224 -21.55 15.09 -4.70
C ARG A 224 -21.46 15.91 -5.99
N PHE A 225 -20.58 15.54 -6.92
CA PHE A 225 -20.42 16.25 -8.19
C PHE A 225 -21.31 15.71 -9.30
N ARG A 226 -21.99 14.59 -9.08
CA ARG A 226 -23.04 14.10 -9.98
C ARG A 226 -24.36 14.83 -9.72
N ASP A 227 -24.63 15.16 -8.46
CA ASP A 227 -25.85 15.82 -8.02
C ASP A 227 -25.80 17.37 -8.16
N ALA A 228 -24.67 17.91 -8.62
CA ALA A 228 -24.41 19.35 -8.81
C ALA A 228 -24.38 19.72 -10.30
#